data_AF-A0A4U2ZK38-F1
#
_entry.id   AF-A0A4U2ZK38-F1
#
_cell.length_a   1.000
_cell.length_b   1.000
_cell.length_c   1.000
_cell.angle_alpha   90.00
_cell.angle_beta   90.00
_cell.angle_gamma   90.00
#
_symmetry.space_group_name_H-M   'P 1'
#
loop_
_entity.id
_entity.type
_entity.pdbx_description
1 polymer ?
#
loop_
_entity_poly.entity_id
_entity_poly.type
_entity_poly.pdbx_seq_one_letter_code
_entity_poly.pdbx_strand_id
1 'polypeptide(L)'
;VLARRVKGSERWNKQRIHVAKLHEKVANQRKNFLHHKAKELATNFDVVVIEDLHMKGISRALRFGKSVADKGWRMFTTFLAYK
;
A
#
# COMPACT_ATOMS: atom_id res chain seq x y z
N VAL A 1 9.79 12.97 12.82
CA VAL A 1 9.90 12.62 14.27
C VAL A 1 11.24 12.01 14.63
N LEU A 2 11.84 11.15 13.80
CA LEU A 2 13.17 10.56 14.07
C LEU A 2 14.34 11.56 13.91
N ALA A 3 14.22 12.52 12.98
CA ALA A 3 15.27 13.51 12.71
C ALA A 3 15.66 14.40 13.92
N ARG A 4 14.78 14.50 14.92
CA ARG A 4 15.02 15.30 16.14
C ARG A 4 15.64 14.47 17.28
N ARG A 5 15.97 13.18 17.07
CA ARG A 5 16.53 12.29 18.09
C ARG A 5 17.92 11.81 17.67
N VAL A 6 18.83 11.69 18.64
CA VAL A 6 20.19 11.16 18.41
C VAL A 6 20.10 9.71 17.92
N LYS A 7 20.59 9.46 16.70
CA LYS A 7 20.61 8.14 16.09
C LYS A 7 21.37 7.16 16.99
N GLY A 8 20.83 5.96 17.19
CA GLY A 8 21.43 4.94 18.06
C GLY A 8 21.09 5.05 19.54
N SER A 9 20.55 6.18 20.01
CA SER A 9 20.07 6.28 21.41
C SER A 9 18.87 5.37 21.67
N GLU A 10 18.66 4.97 22.93
CA GLU A 10 17.48 4.16 23.31
C GLU A 10 16.16 4.84 22.93
N ARG A 11 16.07 6.16 23.15
CA ARG A 11 14.89 6.95 22.80
C ARG A 11 14.66 6.96 21.29
N TRP A 12 15.71 6.98 20.48
CA TRP A 12 15.57 6.86 19.02
C TRP A 12 15.07 5.46 18.62
N ASN A 13 15.60 4.39 19.23
CA ASN A 13 15.18 3.02 18.91
C ASN A 13 13.69 2.78 19.27
N LYS A 14 13.25 3.23 20.45
CA LYS A 14 11.82 3.17 20.85
C LYS A 14 10.90 3.86 19.84
N GLN A 15 11.28 5.05 19.37
CA GLN A 15 10.50 5.79 18.37
C GLN A 15 10.48 5.09 17.01
N ARG A 16 11.63 4.56 16.56
CA ARG A 16 11.75 3.87 15.27
C ARG A 16 10.82 2.67 15.23
N ILE A 17 10.79 1.87 16.29
CA ILE A 17 9.90 0.70 16.41
C ILE A 17 8.43 1.15 16.37
N HIS A 18 8.08 2.21 17.10
CA HIS A 18 6.71 2.74 17.09
C HIS A 18 6.26 3.17 15.68
N VAL A 19 7.11 3.92 14.97
CA VAL A 19 6.86 4.33 13.58
C VAL A 19 6.72 3.12 12.66
N ALA A 20 7.58 2.10 12.81
CA ALA A 20 7.50 0.87 12.04
C ALA A 20 6.16 0.14 12.26
N LYS A 21 5.70 0.00 13.51
CA LYS A 21 4.40 -0.60 13.85
C LYS A 21 3.23 0.15 13.21
N LEU A 22 3.28 1.49 13.16
CA LEU A 22 2.25 2.28 12.50
C LEU A 22 2.24 2.04 10.98
N HIS A 23 3.41 2.00 10.34
CA HIS A 23 3.51 1.68 8.92
C HIS A 23 3.01 0.27 8.61
N GLU A 24 3.36 -0.71 9.44
CA GLU A 24 2.88 -2.08 9.35
C GLU A 24 1.36 -2.15 9.47
N LYS A 25 0.76 -1.47 10.46
CA LYS A 25 -0.70 -1.41 10.62
C LYS A 25 -1.39 -0.85 9.37
N VAL A 26 -0.88 0.25 8.83
CA VAL A 26 -1.43 0.88 7.60
C VAL A 26 -1.28 -0.05 6.39
N ALA A 27 -0.13 -0.73 6.25
CA ALA A 27 0.10 -1.69 5.18
C ALA A 27 -0.85 -2.90 5.27
N ASN A 28 -1.06 -3.43 6.48
CA ASN A 28 -1.96 -4.55 6.73
C ASN A 28 -3.43 -4.18 6.46
N GLN A 29 -3.87 -3.00 6.88
CA GLN A 29 -5.22 -2.50 6.58
C GLN A 29 -5.45 -2.37 5.06
N ARG A 30 -4.48 -1.81 4.34
CA ARG A 30 -4.51 -1.71 2.88
C ARG A 30 -4.59 -3.09 2.22
N LYS A 31 -3.71 -4.01 2.63
CA LYS A 31 -3.69 -5.38 2.13
C LYS A 31 -5.03 -6.09 2.37
N ASN A 32 -5.59 -5.95 3.57
CA ASN A 32 -6.88 -6.55 3.92
C ASN A 32 -8.01 -6.01 3.02
N PHE A 33 -8.11 -4.69 2.90
CA PHE A 33 -9.12 -4.05 2.03
C PHE A 33 -9.03 -4.56 0.59
N LEU A 34 -7.83 -4.58 0.01
CA LEU A 34 -7.61 -5.05 -1.36
C LEU A 34 -7.92 -6.54 -1.52
N HIS A 35 -7.59 -7.39 -0.55
CA HIS A 35 -7.97 -8.80 -0.59
C HIS A 35 -9.49 -8.99 -0.53
N HIS A 36 -10.20 -8.26 0.35
CA HIS A 36 -11.66 -8.37 0.40
C HIS A 36 -12.30 -7.92 -0.92
N LYS A 37 -11.86 -6.78 -1.47
CA LYS A 37 -12.38 -6.26 -2.74
C LYS A 37 -12.09 -7.18 -3.92
N ALA A 38 -10.88 -7.73 -4.01
CA ALA A 38 -10.57 -8.70 -5.07
C ALA A 38 -11.39 -9.98 -4.94
N LYS A 39 -11.72 -10.43 -3.70
CA LYS A 39 -12.57 -11.60 -3.48
C LYS A 39 -14.00 -11.33 -3.91
N GLU A 40 -14.54 -10.17 -3.52
CA GLU A 40 -15.87 -9.72 -3.90
C GLU A 40 -16.04 -9.69 -5.43
N LEU A 41 -15.09 -9.11 -6.16
CA LEU A 41 -15.13 -9.09 -7.62
C LEU A 41 -15.07 -10.50 -8.23
N ALA A 42 -14.11 -11.33 -7.82
CA ALA A 42 -13.96 -12.69 -8.33
C ALA A 42 -15.17 -13.60 -8.01
N THR A 43 -15.94 -13.28 -6.96
CA THR A 43 -17.13 -14.07 -6.59
C THR A 43 -18.37 -13.61 -7.37
N ASN A 44 -18.48 -12.30 -7.64
CA ASN A 44 -19.71 -11.72 -8.19
C ASN A 44 -19.69 -11.59 -9.72
N PHE A 45 -18.53 -11.69 -10.36
CA PHE A 45 -18.37 -11.50 -11.80
C PHE A 45 -17.55 -12.63 -12.40
N ASP A 46 -18.05 -13.20 -13.50
CA ASP A 46 -17.32 -14.25 -14.25
C ASP A 46 -16.10 -13.69 -14.99
N VAL A 47 -16.15 -12.40 -15.37
CA VAL A 47 -15.08 -11.73 -16.10
C VAL A 47 -14.86 -10.33 -15.51
N VAL A 48 -13.59 -10.05 -15.15
CA VAL A 48 -13.14 -8.73 -14.69
C VAL A 48 -12.09 -8.21 -15.66
N VAL A 49 -12.40 -7.12 -16.37
CA VAL A 49 -11.45 -6.44 -17.27
C VAL A 49 -10.85 -5.25 -16.54
N ILE A 50 -9.52 -5.12 -16.60
CA ILE A 50 -8.77 -4.06 -15.91
C ILE A 50 -7.91 -3.32 -16.93
N GLU A 51 -7.91 -2.00 -16.86
CA GLU A 51 -7.01 -1.17 -17.65
C GLU A 51 -5.55 -1.36 -17.22
N ASP A 52 -4.66 -1.59 -18.20
CA ASP A 52 -3.22 -1.59 -17.97
C ASP A 52 -2.70 -0.16 -17.85
N LEU A 53 -2.76 0.37 -16.62
CA LEU A 53 -2.28 1.71 -16.31
C LEU A 53 -0.79 1.70 -16.03
N HIS A 54 -0.05 2.60 -16.68
CA HIS A 54 1.37 2.82 -16.40
C HIS A 54 1.58 3.56 -15.05
N MET A 55 1.36 2.84 -13.94
CA MET A 55 1.36 3.38 -12.59
C MET A 55 2.68 4.03 -12.16
N LYS A 56 3.80 3.53 -12.71
CA LYS A 56 5.11 4.14 -12.48
C LYS A 56 5.21 5.52 -13.13
N GLY A 57 4.62 5.69 -14.33
CA GLY A 57 4.50 7.00 -14.98
C GLY A 57 3.59 7.94 -14.20
N ILE A 58 2.38 7.46 -13.83
CA ILE A 58 1.39 8.28 -13.13
C ILE A 58 1.89 8.72 -11.74
N SER A 59 2.59 7.85 -11.01
CA SER A 59 3.17 8.21 -9.71
C SER A 59 4.27 9.27 -9.79
N ARG A 60 4.95 9.38 -10.94
CA ARG A 60 5.98 10.39 -11.19
C ARG A 60 5.42 11.66 -11.82
N ALA A 61 4.23 11.60 -12.38
CA ALA A 61 3.55 12.74 -12.95
C ALA A 61 2.98 13.64 -11.83
N LEU A 62 3.25 14.94 -11.93
CA LEU A 62 2.67 15.98 -11.07
C LEU A 62 2.87 15.68 -9.57
N ARG A 63 1.78 15.64 -8.80
CA ARG A 63 1.75 15.44 -7.33
C ARG A 63 1.06 14.14 -6.93
N PHE A 64 0.91 13.19 -7.86
CA PHE A 64 0.13 11.97 -7.64
C PHE A 64 0.87 10.83 -6.95
N GLY A 65 2.20 10.94 -6.76
CA GLY A 65 3.02 9.85 -6.23
C GLY A 65 2.49 9.22 -4.95
N LYS A 66 2.13 10.03 -3.95
CA LYS A 66 1.55 9.52 -2.70
C LYS A 66 0.19 8.85 -2.93
N SER A 67 -0.70 9.49 -3.70
CA SER A 67 -2.05 8.96 -3.96
C SER A 67 -2.01 7.63 -4.70
N VAL A 68 -1.15 7.51 -5.71
CA VAL A 68 -0.97 6.27 -6.49
C VAL A 68 -0.39 5.17 -5.60
N ALA A 69 0.62 5.48 -4.79
CA ALA A 69 1.21 4.52 -3.88
C ALA A 69 0.20 4.06 -2.81
N ASP A 70 -0.60 4.98 -2.26
CA ASP A 70 -1.59 4.67 -1.22
C ASP A 70 -2.72 3.77 -1.71
N LYS A 71 -3.13 3.89 -2.98
CA LYS A 71 -4.16 3.03 -3.58
C LYS A 71 -3.72 1.57 -3.80
N GLY A 72 -2.42 1.30 -3.92
CA GLY A 72 -1.90 -0.07 -3.99
C GLY A 72 -2.33 -0.86 -5.24
N TRP A 73 -2.55 -0.20 -6.38
CA TRP A 73 -3.11 -0.82 -7.60
C TRP A 73 -2.39 -2.08 -8.06
N ARG A 74 -1.06 -2.09 -8.09
CA ARG A 74 -0.29 -3.27 -8.50
C ARG A 74 -0.53 -4.47 -7.58
N MET A 75 -0.74 -4.23 -6.28
CA MET A 75 -1.07 -5.29 -5.33
C MET A 75 -2.48 -5.82 -5.59
N PHE A 76 -3.43 -4.93 -5.91
CA PHE A 76 -4.80 -5.30 -6.25
C PHE A 76 -4.87 -6.16 -7.52
N THR A 77 -4.18 -5.78 -8.60
CA THR A 77 -4.15 -6.56 -9.84
C THR A 77 -3.48 -7.92 -9.63
N THR A 78 -2.43 -8.00 -8.80
CA THR A 78 -1.88 -9.29 -8.38
C THR A 78 -2.92 -10.13 -7.65
N PHE A 79 -3.74 -9.53 -6.77
CA PHE A 79 -4.76 -10.26 -6.02
C PHE A 79 -5.92 -10.75 -6.88
N LEU A 80 -6.25 -10.05 -7.95
CA LEU A 80 -7.25 -10.50 -8.92
C LEU A 80 -6.68 -11.60 -9.82
N ALA A 81 -5.41 -11.52 -10.21
CA ALA A 81 -4.82 -12.49 -11.15
C ALA A 81 -4.69 -13.92 -10.60
N TYR A 82 -4.64 -14.12 -9.28
CA TYR A 82 -4.53 -15.47 -8.69
C TYR A 82 -5.85 -16.04 -8.16
N LYS A 83 -6.89 -15.21 -8.05
CA LYS A 83 -8.20 -15.62 -7.54
C LYS A 83 -9.10 -16.05 -8.66
#